data_AF-A0A609ITW6-F1
#
_entry.id   AF-A0A609ITW6-F1
#
_cell.length_a   1.000
_cell.length_b   1.000
_cell.length_c   1.000
_cell.angle_alpha   90.00
_cell.angle_beta   90.00
_cell.angle_gamma   90.00
#
_symmetry.space_group_name_H-M   'P 1'
#
loop_
_entity.id
_entity.type
_entity.pdbx_description
1 polymer ?
#
loop_
_entity_poly.entity_id
_entity_poly.type
_entity_poly.pdbx_seq_one_letter_code
_entity_poly.pdbx_strand_id
1 'polypeptide(L)' 'MKHCYRCGESKDDYRFRPNQPYWHQWCIRCERSPVGNFPLPETKGDVWHDSD' A
#
# COMPACT_ATOMS: atom_id res chain seq x y z
N MET A 1 5.65 10.90 -1.77
CA MET A 1 4.34 10.62 -2.38
C MET A 1 4.54 9.63 -3.51
N LYS A 2 3.93 8.44 -3.38
CA LYS A 2 4.01 7.31 -4.29
C LYS A 2 2.62 6.94 -4.81
N HIS A 3 2.56 6.40 -6.02
CA HIS A 3 1.30 6.01 -6.64
C HIS A 3 1.11 4.50 -6.51
N CYS A 4 -0.04 4.06 -6.01
CA CYS A 4 -0.34 2.63 -5.96
C CYS A 4 -0.82 2.15 -7.33
N TYR A 5 -0.11 1.20 -7.94
CA TYR A 5 -0.51 0.62 -9.24
C TYR A 5 -1.84 -0.15 -9.21
N ARG A 6 -2.33 -0.49 -8.02
CA ARG A 6 -3.55 -1.29 -7.86
C ARG A 6 -4.80 -0.46 -7.64
N CYS A 7 -4.74 0.57 -6.79
CA CYS A 7 -5.89 1.44 -6.53
C CYS A 7 -5.84 2.77 -7.26
N GLY A 8 -4.71 3.12 -7.90
CA GLY A 8 -4.59 4.39 -8.63
C GLY A 8 -4.50 5.62 -7.75
N GLU A 9 -4.32 5.45 -6.43
CA GLU A 9 -4.26 6.58 -5.52
C GLU A 9 -2.81 6.99 -5.25
N SER A 10 -2.58 8.30 -5.27
CA SER A 10 -1.35 8.91 -4.76
C SER A 10 -1.42 8.95 -3.25
N LYS A 11 -0.44 8.34 -2.58
CA LYS A 11 -0.35 8.24 -1.12
C LYS A 11 1.07 8.55 -0.65
N ASP A 12 1.23 8.84 0.62
CA ASP A 12 2.55 9.06 1.20
C ASP A 12 3.36 7.77 1.32
N ASP A 13 4.67 7.92 1.43
CA ASP A 13 5.63 6.81 1.47
C ASP A 13 5.37 5.82 2.61
N TYR A 14 4.87 6.30 3.76
CA TYR A 14 4.49 5.46 4.90
C TYR A 14 3.29 4.54 4.62
N ARG A 15 2.57 4.70 3.51
CA ARG A 15 1.49 3.77 3.11
C ARG A 15 2.00 2.59 2.28
N PHE A 16 3.30 2.57 1.98
CA PHE A 16 3.95 1.53 1.19
C PHE A 16 4.98 0.83 2.08
N ARG A 17 5.22 -0.46 1.83
CA ARG A 17 6.33 -1.13 2.48
C ARG A 17 7.67 -0.56 1.97
N PRO A 18 8.68 -0.43 2.84
CA PRO A 18 10.05 -0.19 2.38
C PRO A 18 10.51 -1.37 1.53
N ASN A 19 11.38 -1.12 0.54
CA ASN A 19 11.93 -2.12 -0.38
C ASN A 19 10.94 -2.80 -1.36
N GLN A 20 9.80 -2.18 -1.68
CA GLN A 20 8.97 -2.67 -2.78
C GLN A 20 9.64 -2.43 -4.15
N PRO A 21 9.62 -3.41 -5.07
CA PRO A 21 10.09 -3.19 -6.44
C PRO A 21 9.25 -2.13 -7.13
N TYR A 22 9.86 -1.33 -8.01
CA TYR A 22 9.15 -0.27 -8.74
C TYR A 22 7.99 -0.81 -9.61
N TRP A 23 8.10 -2.05 -10.11
CA TRP A 23 7.09 -2.73 -10.93
C TRP A 23 5.95 -3.35 -10.10
N HIS A 24 6.09 -3.40 -8.78
CA HIS A 24 5.10 -3.91 -7.83
C HIS A 24 4.96 -2.89 -6.69
N GLN A 25 4.70 -1.62 -7.01
CA GLN A 25 4.50 -0.61 -5.99
C GLN A 25 3.03 -0.58 -5.56
N TRP A 26 2.69 -1.37 -4.54
CA TRP A 26 1.35 -1.43 -3.97
C TRP A 26 1.33 -0.85 -2.56
N CYS A 27 0.26 -0.10 -2.23
CA CYS A 27 0.06 0.31 -0.84
C CYS A 27 -0.26 -0.91 0.03
N ILE A 28 -0.01 -0.82 1.33
CA ILE A 28 -0.17 -1.93 2.29
C ILE A 28 -1.61 -2.50 2.24
N ARG A 29 -2.60 -1.63 2.08
CA ARG A 29 -4.01 -2.01 1.90
C ARG A 29 -4.22 -2.90 0.66
N CYS A 30 -3.59 -2.52 -0.45
CA CYS A 30 -3.67 -3.23 -1.71
C CYS A 30 -2.84 -4.52 -1.70
N GLU A 31 -1.73 -4.57 -0.98
CA GLU A 31 -0.96 -5.79 -0.77
C GLU A 31 -1.76 -6.81 0.07
N ARG A 32 -2.44 -6.34 1.12
CA ARG A 32 -3.27 -7.18 1.99
C ARG A 32 -4.55 -7.68 1.31
N SER A 33 -5.09 -6.93 0.35
CA SER A 33 -6.31 -7.33 -0.34
C SER A 33 -6.03 -8.45 -1.35
N PRO A 34 -6.80 -9.56 -1.40
CA PRO A 34 -6.61 -10.58 -2.42
C PRO A 34 -6.90 -10.04 -3.84
N VAL A 35 -6.22 -10.57 -4.85
CA VAL A 35 -6.43 -10.20 -6.27
C VAL A 35 -7.86 -10.58 -6.68
N GLY A 36 -8.59 -9.62 -7.26
CA GLY A 36 -9.97 -9.82 -7.69
C GLY A 36 -11.04 -9.45 -6.65
N ASN A 37 -10.64 -9.00 -5.46
CA ASN A 37 -11.57 -8.45 -4.47
C ASN A 37 -11.44 -6.94 -4.34
N PHE A 38 -12.54 -6.28 -3.96
CA PHE A 38 -12.54 -4.86 -3.63
C PHE A 38 -11.50 -4.57 -2.53
N PRO A 39 -10.77 -3.44 -2.61
CA PRO A 39 -9.81 -3.08 -1.58
C PRO A 39 -10.52 -3.01 -0.23
N LEU A 40 -9.95 -3.69 0.77
CA LEU A 40 -10.47 -3.69 2.13
C LEU A 40 -10.57 -2.25 2.66
N PRO A 41 -11.51 -1.96 3.57
CA PRO A 41 -11.59 -0.66 4.22
C PRO A 41 -10.24 -0.32 4.86
N GLU A 42 -9.87 0.95 4.80
CA GLU A 42 -8.61 1.41 5.35
C GLU A 42 -8.61 1.24 6.88
N THR A 43 -7.60 0.53 7.38
CA THR A 43 -7.39 0.24 8.79
C THR A 43 -6.10 0.89 9.29
N LYS A 44 -5.99 1.09 10.60
CA LYS A 44 -4.77 1.64 11.23
C LYS A 44 -3.51 0.81 10.94
N GLY A 45 -3.66 -0.46 10.55
CA GLY A 45 -2.55 -1.33 10.13
C GLY A 45 -2.06 -1.12 8.69
N ASP A 46 -2.72 -0.27 7.89
CA ASP A 46 -2.30 0.08 6.52
C ASP A 46 -1.32 1.26 6.48
N VAL A 47 -0.64 1.49 7.61
CA VAL A 47 0.43 2.46 7.80
C VAL A 47 1.67 1.69 8.22
N TRP A 48 2.73 1.82 7.46
CA TRP A 48 4.04 1.34 7.85
C TRP A 48 4.55 2.22 8.99
N HIS A 49 4.77 1.61 10.14
CA HIS A 49 5.47 2.24 11.24
C HIS A 49 6.94 1.86 11.12
N ASP A 50 7.79 2.85 10.85
CA ASP A 50 9.23 2.75 11.13
C ASP A 50 9.31 2.42 12.63
N SER A 51 9.67 1.19 12.96
CA SER A 51 9.87 0.79 14.35
C SER A 51 11.25 1.32 14.73
N ASP A 52 11.26 2.50 15.36
CA ASP A 52 12.43 3.07 16.05
C ASP A 52 12.94 2.11 17.14
#